data_AF-A0A8E0R2W8-F1
#
_entry.id   AF-A0A8E0R2W8-F1
#
_cell.length_a   1.000
_cell.length_b   1.000
_cell.length_c   1.000
_cell.angle_alpha   90.00
_cell.angle_beta   90.00
_cell.angle_gamma   90.00
#
_symmetry.space_group_name_H-M   'P 1'
#
loop_
_entity.id
_entity.type
_entity.pdbx_description
1 polymer ?
#
loop_
_entity_poly.entity_id
_entity_poly.type
_entity_poly.pdbx_seq_one_letter_code
_entity_poly.pdbx_strand_id
1 'polypeptide(L)'
;MSTLDTPNSEEFLEQFNQALNAAPSSRLRHIIRNVCRLLPAALPIVSDCLLVSEEQVPKQGDTDSNSNAGSDSEANAKVDTDTAQPAPDDSMPPRLKSKKRTKVRPRYAVCANCGVEYDVTKNSRESCCFHPEEAVADDKYWQNIDLWEDEEIDTEESREDHPEGFVYGCCGRHYGEEECKVGWHEEEARDRKRRRI
;
A
#
# COMPACT_ATOMS: atom_id res chain seq x y z
N MET A 1 -7.85 -55.53 1.81
CA MET A 1 -6.95 -54.36 1.87
C MET A 1 -7.09 -53.66 0.54
N SER A 2 -7.99 -52.69 0.44
CA SER A 2 -8.19 -51.91 -0.78
C SER A 2 -7.72 -50.51 -0.49
N THR A 3 -6.62 -50.14 -1.14
CA THR A 3 -6.00 -48.81 -1.11
C THR A 3 -6.95 -47.82 -1.76
N LEU A 4 -7.35 -46.79 -1.01
CA LEU A 4 -8.15 -45.69 -1.53
C LEU A 4 -7.28 -44.86 -2.48
N ASP A 5 -7.67 -44.84 -3.74
CA ASP A 5 -7.20 -43.93 -4.76
C ASP A 5 -7.43 -42.47 -4.29
N THR A 6 -6.34 -41.75 -4.04
CA THR A 6 -6.33 -40.28 -3.92
C THR A 6 -5.71 -39.62 -5.16
N PRO A 7 -6.44 -39.56 -6.30
CA PRO A 7 -6.16 -38.58 -7.36
C PRO A 7 -7.08 -37.34 -7.31
N ASN A 8 -8.09 -37.31 -6.42
CA ASN A 8 -9.16 -36.29 -6.46
C ASN A 8 -8.82 -34.96 -5.74
N SER A 9 -7.72 -34.89 -4.97
CA SER A 9 -7.42 -33.67 -4.20
C SER A 9 -6.80 -32.56 -5.05
N GLU A 10 -6.00 -32.91 -6.05
CA GLU A 10 -5.34 -31.93 -6.92
C GLU A 10 -6.33 -31.33 -7.92
N GLU A 11 -7.16 -32.18 -8.53
CA GLU A 11 -8.26 -31.76 -9.40
C GLU A 11 -9.25 -30.86 -8.66
N PHE A 12 -9.60 -31.20 -7.41
CA PHE A 12 -10.46 -30.35 -6.58
C PHE A 12 -9.83 -28.98 -6.32
N LEU A 13 -8.53 -28.93 -5.98
CA LEU A 13 -7.83 -27.66 -5.74
C LEU A 13 -7.80 -26.80 -7.00
N GLU A 14 -7.59 -27.41 -8.16
CA GLU A 14 -7.60 -26.71 -9.44
C GLU A 14 -8.99 -26.14 -9.76
N GLN A 15 -10.04 -26.95 -9.67
CA GLN A 15 -11.43 -26.51 -9.86
C GLN A 15 -11.81 -25.39 -8.86
N PHE A 16 -11.38 -25.50 -7.61
CA PHE A 16 -11.61 -24.49 -6.59
C PHE A 16 -10.91 -23.17 -6.92
N ASN A 17 -9.63 -23.21 -7.33
CA ASN A 17 -8.89 -22.02 -7.74
C ASN A 17 -9.50 -21.37 -8.98
N GLN A 18 -9.96 -22.17 -9.94
CA GLN A 18 -10.68 -21.66 -11.11
C GLN A 18 -11.96 -20.93 -10.71
N ALA A 19 -12.76 -21.51 -9.80
CA ALA A 19 -13.98 -20.88 -9.30
C ALA A 19 -13.69 -19.59 -8.51
N LEU A 20 -12.60 -19.53 -7.74
CA LEU A 20 -12.16 -18.32 -7.05
C LEU A 20 -11.82 -17.19 -8.03
N ASN A 21 -11.06 -17.50 -9.09
CA ASN A 21 -10.63 -16.53 -10.10
C ASN A 21 -11.79 -16.05 -10.98
N ALA A 22 -12.79 -16.90 -11.23
CA ALA A 22 -13.98 -16.53 -11.99
C ALA A 22 -15.03 -15.75 -11.17
N ALA A 23 -14.96 -15.80 -9.83
CA ALA A 23 -15.95 -15.18 -8.97
C ALA A 23 -15.78 -13.65 -8.89
N PRO A 24 -16.87 -12.85 -8.95
CA PRO A 24 -16.78 -11.40 -8.79
C PRO A 24 -16.39 -11.02 -7.36
N SER A 25 -15.70 -9.88 -7.19
CA SER A 25 -15.18 -9.43 -5.89
C SER A 25 -16.28 -9.22 -4.83
N SER A 26 -17.52 -8.93 -5.24
CA SER A 26 -18.67 -8.87 -4.33
C SER A 26 -18.97 -10.23 -3.68
N ARG A 27 -18.89 -11.31 -4.45
CA ARG A 27 -19.10 -12.69 -3.98
C ARG A 27 -17.97 -13.11 -3.05
N LEU A 28 -16.72 -12.87 -3.42
CA LEU A 28 -15.56 -13.18 -2.58
C LEU A 28 -15.61 -12.45 -1.22
N ARG A 29 -15.94 -11.15 -1.23
CA ARG A 29 -16.14 -10.38 0.02
C ARG A 29 -17.25 -10.96 0.90
N HIS A 30 -18.33 -11.45 0.30
CA HIS A 30 -19.42 -12.10 1.05
C HIS A 30 -18.96 -13.43 1.67
N ILE A 31 -18.25 -14.27 0.90
CA ILE A 31 -17.71 -15.55 1.37
C ILE A 31 -16.74 -15.32 2.53
N ILE A 32 -15.76 -14.41 2.38
CA ILE A 32 -14.77 -14.11 3.44
C ILE A 32 -15.47 -13.64 4.73
N ARG A 33 -16.47 -12.75 4.64
CA ARG A 33 -17.25 -12.32 5.81
C ARG A 33 -17.97 -13.48 6.49
N ASN A 34 -18.55 -14.41 5.72
CA ASN A 34 -19.22 -15.58 6.27
C ASN A 34 -18.22 -16.54 6.92
N VAL A 35 -17.07 -16.79 6.29
CA VAL A 35 -15.99 -17.61 6.87
C VAL A 35 -15.53 -17.03 8.20
N CYS A 36 -15.26 -15.73 8.28
CA CYS A 36 -14.85 -15.09 9.55
C CYS A 36 -15.94 -15.16 10.63
N ARG A 37 -17.23 -15.23 10.26
CA ARG A 37 -18.35 -15.39 11.20
C ARG A 37 -18.47 -16.83 11.70
N LEU A 38 -18.29 -17.81 10.82
CA LEU A 38 -18.43 -19.23 11.14
C LEU A 38 -17.18 -19.79 11.83
N LEU A 39 -16.00 -19.26 11.48
CA LEU A 39 -14.70 -19.68 12.00
C LEU A 39 -13.95 -18.47 12.57
N PRO A 40 -14.12 -18.17 13.87
CA PRO A 40 -13.43 -17.04 14.51
C PRO A 40 -11.90 -17.10 14.42
N ALA A 41 -11.33 -18.30 14.30
CA ALA A 41 -9.89 -18.50 14.08
C ALA A 41 -9.37 -17.93 12.75
N ALA A 42 -10.25 -17.76 11.75
CA ALA A 42 -9.88 -17.14 10.47
C ALA A 42 -9.77 -15.61 10.56
N LEU A 43 -10.39 -14.99 11.56
CA LEU A 43 -10.41 -13.53 11.72
C LEU A 43 -9.00 -12.92 11.85
N PRO A 44 -8.09 -13.40 12.73
CA PRO A 44 -6.75 -12.84 12.81
C PRO A 44 -5.99 -12.96 11.49
N ILE A 45 -6.11 -14.10 10.80
CA ILE A 45 -5.45 -14.33 9.50
C ILE A 45 -5.93 -13.31 8.46
N VAL A 46 -7.25 -13.18 8.29
CA VAL A 46 -7.85 -12.23 7.35
C VAL A 46 -7.53 -10.78 7.75
N SER A 47 -7.51 -10.49 9.05
CA SER A 47 -7.13 -9.18 9.57
C SER A 47 -5.69 -8.82 9.19
N ASP A 48 -4.73 -9.72 9.39
CA ASP A 48 -3.31 -9.47 9.10
C ASP A 48 -3.04 -9.36 7.58
N CYS A 49 -3.89 -9.96 6.74
CA CYS A 49 -3.83 -9.80 5.29
C CYS A 49 -4.39 -8.46 4.81
N LEU A 50 -5.41 -7.92 5.47
CA LEU A 50 -6.15 -6.74 4.98
C LEU A 50 -5.84 -5.44 5.73
N LEU A 51 -5.37 -5.54 6.97
CA LEU A 51 -5.16 -4.42 7.88
C LEU A 51 -3.72 -4.38 8.36
N VAL A 52 -3.23 -3.17 8.58
CA VAL A 52 -1.91 -2.91 9.18
C VAL A 52 -2.02 -1.78 10.19
N SER A 53 -1.10 -1.75 11.14
CA SER A 53 -1.01 -0.66 12.12
C SER A 53 -0.31 0.54 11.49
N GLU A 54 -0.73 1.76 11.83
CA GLU A 54 -0.08 2.99 11.34
C GLU A 54 1.42 3.07 11.68
N GLU A 55 1.86 2.40 12.74
CA GLU A 55 3.27 2.33 13.15
C GLU A 55 4.14 1.50 12.19
N GLN A 56 3.53 0.59 11.41
CA GLN A 56 4.22 -0.26 10.43
C GLN A 56 4.39 0.42 9.07
N VAL A 57 3.78 1.59 8.88
CA VAL A 57 3.89 2.36 7.63
C VAL A 57 5.15 3.20 7.68
N PRO A 58 6.05 3.08 6.69
CA PRO A 58 7.23 3.94 6.63
C PRO A 58 6.82 5.42 6.51
N LYS A 59 7.49 6.29 7.27
CA LYS A 59 7.20 7.72 7.26
C LYS A 59 8.06 8.42 6.22
N GLN A 60 7.44 9.27 5.40
CA GLN A 60 8.12 10.19 4.51
C GLN A 60 8.89 11.22 5.38
N GLY A 61 10.17 10.95 5.66
CA GLY A 61 11.01 11.83 6.49
C GLY A 61 12.22 11.20 7.19
N ASP A 62 12.35 9.86 7.21
CA ASP A 62 13.41 9.20 8.00
C ASP A 62 14.74 8.99 7.24
N THR A 63 14.94 9.65 6.10
CA THR A 63 16.23 9.65 5.36
C THR A 63 16.70 11.08 5.16
N ASP A 64 17.28 11.65 6.22
CA ASP A 64 18.44 12.55 6.15
C ASP A 64 18.81 12.99 7.58
N SER A 65 19.74 12.25 8.21
CA SER A 65 20.76 12.77 9.14
C SER A 65 21.57 11.60 9.71
N ASN A 66 22.65 11.22 9.00
CA ASN A 66 23.68 10.37 9.60
C ASN A 66 24.82 11.22 10.17
N SER A 67 25.13 10.93 11.43
CA SER A 67 26.43 11.01 12.13
C SER A 67 27.19 12.33 12.25
N ASN A 68 27.26 12.87 13.48
CA ASN A 68 28.57 13.03 14.13
C ASN A 68 28.54 13.16 15.67
N ALA A 69 29.67 12.78 16.26
CA ALA A 69 30.17 13.02 17.62
C ALA A 69 29.67 12.08 18.74
N GLY A 70 30.51 11.07 19.00
CA GLY A 70 30.43 10.22 20.19
C GLY A 70 30.88 10.90 21.47
N SER A 71 30.76 10.17 22.58
CA SER A 71 31.63 10.33 23.73
C SER A 71 31.52 9.11 24.63
N ASP A 72 32.69 8.55 24.92
CA ASP A 72 32.96 7.43 25.81
C ASP A 72 32.61 7.73 27.27
N SER A 73 32.34 6.68 28.07
CA SER A 73 33.03 6.36 29.34
C SER A 73 32.31 5.27 30.16
N GLU A 74 32.92 4.09 30.18
CA GLU A 74 33.37 3.30 31.34
C GLU A 74 32.63 3.37 32.70
N ALA A 75 32.29 2.16 33.17
CA ALA A 75 32.43 1.59 34.52
C ALA A 75 31.87 2.29 35.77
N ASN A 76 30.98 1.57 36.49
CA ASN A 76 31.30 1.11 37.84
C ASN A 76 30.38 -0.02 38.32
N ALA A 77 31.01 -1.10 38.82
CA ALA A 77 30.39 -2.17 39.58
C ALA A 77 30.51 -1.87 41.09
N LYS A 78 29.43 -2.06 41.86
CA LYS A 78 29.48 -2.36 43.31
C LYS A 78 28.28 -3.21 43.76
N VAL A 79 28.55 -4.50 43.88
CA VAL A 79 28.36 -5.42 45.04
C VAL A 79 27.41 -5.01 46.19
N ASP A 80 26.44 -5.91 46.40
CA ASP A 80 25.77 -6.47 47.61
C ASP A 80 25.30 -5.60 48.78
N THR A 81 24.06 -5.83 49.24
CA THR A 81 23.73 -6.31 50.61
C THR A 81 22.27 -6.81 50.70
N ASP A 82 22.11 -8.06 51.18
CA ASP A 82 20.88 -8.75 51.57
C ASP A 82 20.12 -8.06 52.71
N THR A 83 18.77 -8.06 52.73
CA THR A 83 17.92 -8.18 53.94
C THR A 83 16.44 -8.40 53.56
N ALA A 84 15.83 -9.42 54.16
CA ALA A 84 14.47 -9.90 53.94
C ALA A 84 13.34 -9.06 54.63
N GLN A 85 12.18 -9.02 53.94
CA GLN A 85 10.73 -8.88 54.30
C GLN A 85 10.27 -8.57 55.76
N PRO A 86 9.07 -7.95 56.01
CA PRO A 86 7.75 -8.32 55.45
C PRO A 86 6.69 -7.19 55.19
N ALA A 87 5.53 -7.59 54.62
CA ALA A 87 4.34 -6.79 54.23
C ALA A 87 3.46 -6.33 55.43
N PRO A 88 2.44 -5.44 55.27
CA PRO A 88 1.15 -5.80 54.63
C PRO A 88 0.41 -4.70 53.83
N ASP A 89 -0.44 -5.17 52.90
CA ASP A 89 -1.78 -4.69 52.51
C ASP A 89 -2.09 -3.19 52.47
N ASP A 90 -2.28 -2.63 51.27
CA ASP A 90 -3.51 -1.90 50.99
C ASP A 90 -3.84 -1.88 49.49
N SER A 91 -5.10 -2.20 49.22
CA SER A 91 -5.63 -2.54 47.91
C SER A 91 -5.84 -1.31 47.01
N MET A 92 -5.03 -1.17 45.96
CA MET A 92 -5.45 -0.44 44.74
C MET A 92 -5.33 -1.37 43.53
N PRO A 93 -6.42 -1.56 42.75
CA PRO A 93 -6.30 -2.31 41.51
C PRO A 93 -5.33 -1.55 40.59
N PRO A 94 -4.38 -2.23 39.94
CA PRO A 94 -3.50 -1.58 38.99
C PRO A 94 -4.37 -0.94 37.92
N ARG A 95 -4.33 0.39 37.84
CA ARG A 95 -4.92 1.15 36.74
C ARG A 95 -4.44 0.50 35.45
N LEU A 96 -5.34 -0.21 34.77
CA LEU A 96 -5.14 -0.68 33.42
C LEU A 96 -4.73 0.55 32.61
N LYS A 97 -3.44 0.66 32.30
CA LYS A 97 -2.93 1.63 31.33
C LYS A 97 -3.80 1.41 30.10
N SER A 98 -4.67 2.37 29.80
CA SER A 98 -5.57 2.27 28.67
C SER A 98 -4.71 1.93 27.46
N LYS A 99 -4.86 0.71 26.92
CA LYS A 99 -4.13 0.30 25.72
C LYS A 99 -4.41 1.39 24.69
N LYS A 100 -3.38 2.16 24.33
CA LYS A 100 -3.48 3.12 23.22
C LYS A 100 -4.07 2.32 22.07
N ARG A 101 -5.26 2.71 21.63
CA ARG A 101 -5.91 2.05 20.49
C ARG A 101 -4.98 2.30 19.30
N THR A 102 -4.26 1.27 18.88
CA THR A 102 -3.45 1.32 17.68
C THR A 102 -4.39 1.65 16.55
N LYS A 103 -4.08 2.73 15.83
CA LYS A 103 -4.83 3.09 14.64
C LYS A 103 -4.48 2.07 13.57
N VAL A 104 -5.51 1.41 13.03
CA VAL A 104 -5.38 0.42 11.96
C VAL A 104 -5.95 1.00 10.68
N ARG A 105 -5.35 0.61 9.55
CA ARG A 105 -5.71 1.07 8.22
C ARG A 105 -5.63 -0.09 7.22
N PRO A 106 -6.26 0.02 6.03
CA PRO A 106 -6.08 -0.95 4.95
C PRO A 106 -4.60 -1.10 4.59
N ARG A 107 -4.19 -2.34 4.35
CA ARG A 107 -2.83 -2.71 3.93
C ARG A 107 -2.52 -2.27 2.50
N TYR A 108 -3.51 -2.38 1.62
CA TYR A 108 -3.38 -2.03 0.22
C TYR A 108 -4.09 -0.71 -0.05
N ALA A 109 -3.47 0.13 -0.87
CA ALA A 109 -4.01 1.40 -1.33
C ALA A 109 -3.68 1.60 -2.81
N VAL A 110 -4.46 2.43 -3.50
CA VAL A 110 -4.19 2.82 -4.89
C VAL A 110 -3.45 4.15 -4.89
N CYS A 111 -2.36 4.23 -5.66
CA CYS A 111 -1.57 5.45 -5.77
C CYS A 111 -2.30 6.52 -6.60
N ALA A 112 -2.39 7.74 -6.10
CA ALA A 112 -2.97 8.88 -6.81
C ALA A 112 -2.14 9.33 -8.02
N ASN A 113 -0.83 9.01 -8.03
CA ASN A 113 0.09 9.46 -9.06
C ASN A 113 0.21 8.45 -10.21
N CYS A 114 0.30 7.15 -9.92
CA CYS A 114 0.47 6.11 -10.94
C CYS A 114 -0.74 5.17 -11.11
N GLY A 115 -1.77 5.28 -10.27
CA GLY A 115 -2.96 4.43 -10.35
C GLY A 115 -2.76 2.96 -9.93
N VAL A 116 -1.54 2.56 -9.57
CA VAL A 116 -1.22 1.17 -9.20
C VAL A 116 -1.54 0.90 -7.72
N GLU A 117 -2.05 -0.31 -7.43
CA GLU A 117 -2.23 -0.81 -6.06
C GLU A 117 -0.87 -1.17 -5.43
N TYR A 118 -0.65 -0.74 -4.19
CA TYR A 118 0.59 -1.00 -3.45
C TYR A 118 0.34 -1.38 -1.99
N ASP A 119 1.26 -2.15 -1.41
CA ASP A 119 1.30 -2.45 0.03
C ASP A 119 1.91 -1.26 0.78
N VAL A 120 1.12 -0.59 1.62
CA VAL A 120 1.55 0.62 2.35
C VAL A 120 2.74 0.37 3.27
N THR A 121 2.97 -0.88 3.70
CA THR A 121 4.11 -1.25 4.56
C THR A 121 5.42 -1.42 3.79
N LYS A 122 5.35 -1.58 2.47
CA LYS A 122 6.50 -1.75 1.58
C LYS A 122 6.80 -0.52 0.73
N ASN A 123 6.05 0.57 0.93
CA ASN A 123 6.24 1.81 0.21
C ASN A 123 7.60 2.41 0.58
N SER A 124 8.32 2.90 -0.42
CA SER A 124 9.63 3.52 -0.28
C SER A 124 9.73 4.72 -1.22
N ARG A 125 10.80 5.51 -1.06
CA ARG A 125 11.09 6.66 -1.93
C ARG A 125 11.34 6.30 -3.40
N GLU A 126 11.51 5.02 -3.70
CA GLU A 126 11.82 4.50 -5.04
C GLU A 126 10.68 3.60 -5.58
N SER A 127 9.54 3.54 -4.90
CA SER A 127 8.46 2.59 -5.24
C SER A 127 7.51 3.08 -6.33
N CYS A 128 7.30 4.39 -6.44
CA CYS A 128 6.35 4.97 -7.39
C CYS A 128 7.09 5.66 -8.53
N CYS A 129 6.88 5.18 -9.75
CA CYS A 129 7.29 5.84 -10.99
C CYS A 129 6.06 6.47 -11.64
N PHE A 130 6.11 7.76 -11.99
CA PHE A 130 4.98 8.46 -12.62
C PHE A 130 5.39 9.70 -13.41
N HIS A 131 4.51 10.16 -14.30
CA HIS A 131 4.55 11.51 -14.86
C HIS A 131 3.64 12.42 -14.02
N PRO A 132 4.13 13.52 -13.43
CA PRO A 132 3.32 14.42 -12.59
C PRO A 132 2.35 15.29 -13.38
N GLU A 133 2.56 15.40 -14.69
CA GLU A 133 1.70 16.13 -15.62
C GLU A 133 1.10 15.13 -16.60
N GLU A 134 -0.15 15.37 -17.01
CA GLU A 134 -0.78 14.58 -18.07
C GLU A 134 -0.12 14.90 -19.42
N ALA A 135 -0.15 13.94 -20.35
CA ALA A 135 0.31 14.18 -21.70
C ALA A 135 -0.66 15.13 -22.40
N VAL A 136 -0.11 16.10 -23.13
CA VAL A 136 -0.88 17.09 -23.90
C VAL A 136 -0.53 16.97 -25.38
N ALA A 137 -1.46 17.31 -26.25
CA ALA A 137 -1.24 17.30 -27.70
C ALA A 137 -0.09 18.25 -28.09
N ASP A 138 0.86 17.78 -28.91
CA ASP A 138 1.88 18.61 -29.53
C ASP A 138 1.32 19.26 -30.80
N ASP A 139 0.99 20.55 -30.69
CA ASP A 139 0.47 21.36 -31.80
C ASP A 139 1.28 21.20 -33.09
N LYS A 140 2.62 21.02 -33.01
CA LYS A 140 3.47 20.89 -34.20
C LYS A 140 3.28 19.55 -34.89
N TYR A 141 3.04 18.50 -34.13
CA TYR A 141 2.77 17.19 -34.69
C TYR A 141 1.42 17.20 -35.41
N TRP A 142 0.38 17.66 -34.72
CA TRP A 142 -0.99 17.67 -35.23
C TRP A 142 -1.23 18.64 -36.39
N GLN A 143 -0.48 19.75 -36.49
CA GLN A 143 -0.52 20.63 -37.66
C GLN A 143 -0.11 19.96 -38.97
N ASN A 144 0.63 18.85 -38.92
CA ASN A 144 1.04 18.10 -40.10
C ASN A 144 0.07 16.96 -40.46
N ILE A 145 -0.95 16.72 -39.63
CA ILE A 145 -1.98 15.71 -39.85
C ILE A 145 -3.23 16.42 -40.39
N ASP A 146 -3.78 15.87 -41.46
CA ASP A 146 -5.00 16.39 -42.09
C ASP A 146 -6.24 15.88 -41.32
N LEU A 147 -6.47 16.46 -40.14
CA LEU A 147 -7.68 16.24 -39.35
C LEU A 147 -8.79 17.19 -39.80
N TRP A 148 -10.05 16.77 -39.64
CA TRP A 148 -11.18 17.67 -39.84
C TRP A 148 -11.18 18.77 -38.76
N GLU A 149 -11.59 19.98 -39.12
CA GLU A 149 -11.55 21.17 -38.22
C GLU A 149 -12.32 20.99 -36.90
N ASP A 150 -13.30 20.09 -36.87
CA ASP A 150 -14.13 19.76 -35.71
C ASP A 150 -13.73 18.45 -35.00
N GLU A 151 -12.66 17.77 -35.42
CA GLU A 151 -12.24 16.49 -34.85
C GLU A 151 -11.48 16.70 -33.52
N GLU A 152 -11.88 15.96 -32.48
CA GLU A 152 -11.22 16.02 -31.18
C GLU A 152 -9.87 15.32 -31.25
N ILE A 153 -8.79 16.08 -31.03
CA ILE A 153 -7.42 15.55 -31.07
C ILE A 153 -7.14 14.65 -29.86
N ASP A 154 -7.62 15.03 -28.68
CA ASP A 154 -7.29 14.35 -27.42
C ASP A 154 -8.28 13.23 -27.10
N THR A 155 -8.29 12.19 -27.94
CA THR A 155 -9.04 10.94 -27.69
C THR A 155 -8.10 9.80 -27.34
N GLU A 156 -8.61 8.77 -26.66
CA GLU A 156 -7.80 7.57 -26.36
C GLU A 156 -7.32 6.88 -27.64
N GLU A 157 -8.16 6.81 -28.67
CA GLU A 157 -7.79 6.25 -29.98
C GLU A 157 -6.63 7.04 -30.61
N SER A 158 -6.70 8.38 -30.59
CA SER A 158 -5.59 9.22 -31.06
C SER A 158 -4.31 9.03 -30.24
N ARG A 159 -4.42 8.85 -28.92
CA ARG A 159 -3.26 8.59 -28.04
C ARG A 159 -2.61 7.24 -28.30
N GLU A 160 -3.39 6.23 -28.67
CA GLU A 160 -2.89 4.91 -29.03
C GLU A 160 -2.28 4.88 -30.45
N ASP A 161 -2.92 5.54 -31.42
CA ASP A 161 -2.50 5.55 -32.82
C ASP A 161 -1.34 6.53 -33.10
N HIS A 162 -1.29 7.63 -32.36
CA HIS A 162 -0.31 8.71 -32.51
C HIS A 162 0.32 9.10 -31.17
N PRO A 163 0.97 8.17 -30.45
CA PRO A 163 1.56 8.45 -29.14
C PRO A 163 2.61 9.57 -29.18
N GLU A 164 3.33 9.73 -30.30
CA GLU A 164 4.28 10.81 -30.51
C GLU A 164 3.63 12.19 -30.64
N GLY A 165 2.33 12.24 -30.95
CA GLY A 165 1.53 13.46 -30.98
C GLY A 165 1.15 13.99 -29.60
N PHE A 166 1.49 13.26 -28.54
CA PHE A 166 1.23 13.68 -27.17
C PHE A 166 2.53 13.70 -26.38
N VAL A 167 2.74 14.77 -25.60
CA VAL A 167 3.99 15.01 -24.88
C VAL A 167 3.69 15.31 -23.42
N TYR A 168 4.42 14.67 -22.53
CA TYR A 168 4.41 14.98 -21.11
C TYR A 168 5.17 16.27 -20.82
N GLY A 169 4.49 17.31 -20.33
CA GLY A 169 5.12 18.61 -20.03
C GLY A 169 6.25 18.53 -18.99
N CYS A 170 6.21 17.53 -18.11
CA CYS A 170 7.19 17.33 -17.05
C CYS A 170 8.59 16.90 -17.53
N CYS A 171 8.70 16.27 -18.71
CA CYS A 171 9.98 15.74 -19.20
C CYS A 171 10.16 15.80 -20.73
N GLY A 172 9.12 16.18 -21.47
CA GLY A 172 9.15 16.24 -22.94
C GLY A 172 9.10 14.88 -23.63
N ARG A 173 8.82 13.80 -22.90
CA ARG A 173 8.67 12.45 -23.45
C ARG A 173 7.29 12.26 -24.07
N HIS A 174 7.18 11.33 -25.00
CA HIS A 174 5.92 11.02 -25.68
C HIS A 174 4.97 10.16 -24.83
N TYR A 175 3.70 10.11 -25.22
CA TYR A 175 2.72 9.23 -24.56
C TYR A 175 3.16 7.76 -24.64
N GLY A 176 2.91 7.01 -23.58
CA GLY A 176 3.38 5.63 -23.43
C GLY A 176 4.87 5.45 -23.10
N GLU A 177 5.69 6.50 -23.10
CA GLU A 177 7.10 6.40 -22.69
C GLU A 177 7.28 6.31 -21.16
N GLU A 178 8.45 5.79 -20.76
CA GLU A 178 8.84 5.58 -19.36
C GLU A 178 8.61 6.83 -18.48
N GLU A 179 8.25 6.57 -17.24
CA GLU A 179 7.95 7.61 -16.26
C GLU A 179 9.20 8.43 -15.88
N CYS A 180 9.00 9.72 -15.58
CA CYS A 180 10.12 10.65 -15.36
C CYS A 180 10.39 10.98 -13.88
N LYS A 181 9.44 10.73 -12.99
CA LYS A 181 9.60 10.93 -11.54
C LYS A 181 9.55 9.61 -10.82
N VAL A 182 10.45 9.48 -9.85
CA VAL A 182 10.50 8.37 -8.91
C VAL A 182 10.29 8.93 -7.51
N GLY A 183 9.43 8.28 -6.72
CA GLY A 183 9.05 8.77 -5.41
C GLY A 183 8.29 7.74 -4.58
N TRP A 184 7.67 8.23 -3.51
CA TRP A 184 6.74 7.47 -2.70
C TRP A 184 5.39 7.35 -3.42
N HIS A 185 4.70 6.23 -3.25
CA HIS A 185 3.28 6.21 -3.58
C HIS A 185 2.52 7.16 -2.66
N GLU A 186 1.60 7.92 -3.24
CA GLU A 186 0.70 8.81 -2.50
C GLU A 186 -0.72 8.27 -2.54
N GLU A 187 -1.40 8.28 -1.41
CA GLU A 187 -2.84 8.00 -1.40
C GLU A 187 -3.59 9.25 -1.82
N GLU A 188 -4.73 9.07 -2.50
CA GLU A 188 -5.67 10.16 -2.68
C GLU A 188 -6.08 10.70 -1.31
N ALA A 189 -5.55 11.88 -0.96
CA ALA A 189 -5.84 12.50 0.30
C ALA A 189 -7.33 12.83 0.35
N ARG A 190 -8.07 12.11 1.21
CA ARG A 190 -9.47 12.40 1.55
C ARG A 190 -9.70 13.85 2.01
N ASP A 191 -8.63 14.57 2.35
CA ASP A 191 -8.62 15.91 2.95
C ASP A 191 -8.13 17.06 2.04
N ARG A 192 -7.71 16.83 0.78
CA ARG A 192 -7.23 17.91 -0.10
C ARG A 192 -8.33 18.92 -0.51
N LYS A 193 -9.61 18.66 -0.19
CA LYS A 193 -10.74 19.57 -0.48
C LYS A 193 -10.81 20.84 0.39
N ARG A 194 -9.90 21.04 1.35
CA ARG A 194 -9.88 22.21 2.27
C ARG A 194 -8.87 23.31 1.95
N ARG A 195 -8.18 23.27 0.81
CA ARG A 195 -7.36 24.41 0.36
C ARG A 195 -7.85 24.90 -1.00
N ARG A 196 -9.03 25.52 -1.01
CA ARG A 196 -9.36 26.54 -2.02
C ARG A 196 -8.89 27.88 -1.45
N ILE A 197 -7.90 28.46 -2.10
CA ILE A 197 -7.60 29.90 -2.03
C ILE A 197 -8.63 30.60 -2.93
#